data_AF-A0A3B8LJK7-F1
#
_entry.id   AF-A0A3B8LJK7-F1
#
_cell.length_a   1.000
_cell.length_b   1.000
_cell.length_c   1.000
_cell.angle_alpha   90.00
_cell.angle_beta   90.00
_cell.angle_gamma   90.00
#
_symmetry.space_group_name_H-M   'P 1'
#
loop_
_entity.id
_entity.type
_entity.pdbx_description
1 polymer ?
#
loop_
_entity_poly.entity_id
_entity_poly.type
_entity_poly.pdbx_seq_one_letter_code
_entity_poly.pdbx_strand_id
1 'polypeptide(L)' 'MNDSQRLSEGDLYEVLRCRIYPTSEQSNSMEEWLETLRWLFNRSLAERKDAYKTDKQNITYRQQRDALPALKKKYPQL' A
#
# COMPACT_ATOMS: atom_id res chain seq x y z
N MET A 1 54.91 -1.01 -17.26
CA MET A 1 53.97 -2.15 -17.09
C MET A 1 54.27 -2.72 -15.71
N ASN A 2 53.48 -2.55 -14.65
CA ASN A 2 52.03 -2.42 -14.54
C ASN A 2 51.65 -1.43 -13.44
N ASP A 3 51.15 -0.26 -13.83
CA ASP A 3 50.24 0.55 -13.02
C ASP A 3 48.83 0.35 -13.58
N SER A 4 48.33 -0.88 -13.50
CA SER A 4 46.94 -1.18 -13.82
C SER A 4 46.09 -0.90 -12.57
N GLN A 5 45.67 0.37 -12.49
CA GLN A 5 44.39 0.80 -11.94
C GLN A 5 44.12 0.50 -10.45
N ARG A 6 44.68 1.33 -9.57
CA ARG A 6 43.96 1.69 -8.34
C ARG A 6 42.90 2.71 -8.71
N LEU A 7 41.62 2.31 -8.66
CA LEU A 7 40.48 3.23 -8.78
C LEU A 7 40.64 4.34 -7.75
N SER A 8 40.46 5.59 -8.16
CA SER A 8 40.58 6.74 -7.26
C SER A 8 39.33 6.83 -6.37
N GLU A 9 39.44 7.33 -5.14
CA GLU A 9 38.29 7.55 -4.24
C GLU A 9 37.20 8.42 -4.89
N GLY A 10 37.55 9.17 -5.94
CA GLY A 10 36.62 9.99 -6.71
C GLY A 10 35.72 9.23 -7.70
N ASP A 11 36.04 7.96 -7.99
CA ASP A 11 35.27 7.11 -8.91
C ASP A 11 34.10 6.39 -8.19
N LEU A 12 34.04 6.48 -6.85
CA LEU A 12 33.10 5.75 -5.99
C LEU A 12 31.68 6.34 -5.94
N TYR A 13 31.43 7.47 -6.59
CA TYR A 13 30.12 8.16 -6.57
C TYR A 13 29.53 8.40 -7.96
N GLU A 14 29.81 7.53 -8.94
CA GLU A 14 28.85 7.33 -10.03
C GLU A 14 27.55 6.80 -9.42
N VAL A 15 26.51 7.65 -9.42
CA VAL A 15 25.16 7.27 -9.02
C VAL A 15 24.66 6.25 -10.04
N LEU A 16 24.93 4.97 -9.78
CA LEU A 16 24.40 3.86 -10.55
C LEU A 16 22.87 3.93 -10.45
N ARG A 17 22.23 4.25 -11.59
CA ARG A 17 20.77 4.29 -11.69
C ARG A 17 20.23 2.86 -11.69
N CYS A 18 20.20 2.24 -10.50
CA CYS A 18 19.67 0.91 -10.30
C CYS A 18 18.14 0.95 -10.38
N ARG A 19 17.58 0.38 -11.44
CA ARG A 19 16.13 0.17 -11.54
C ARG A 19 15.79 -1.14 -10.84
N ILE A 20 15.24 -1.03 -9.64
CA ILE A 20 14.78 -2.18 -8.86
C ILE A 20 13.39 -2.55 -9.37
N TYR A 21 13.23 -3.80 -9.79
CA TYR A 21 11.94 -4.38 -10.12
C TYR A 21 11.50 -5.29 -8.98
N PRO A 22 10.21 -5.29 -8.62
CA PRO A 22 9.71 -6.21 -7.61
C PRO A 22 9.90 -7.65 -8.08
N THR A 23 10.21 -8.54 -7.15
CA THR A 23 10.12 -9.98 -7.39
C THR A 23 8.66 -10.38 -7.60
N SER A 24 8.41 -11.57 -8.15
CA SER A 24 7.04 -12.06 -8.33
C SER A 24 6.26 -12.08 -7.00
N GLU A 25 6.91 -12.44 -5.90
CA GLU A 25 6.30 -12.45 -4.56
C GLU A 25 5.93 -11.03 -4.12
N GLN A 26 6.82 -10.06 -4.30
CA GLN A 26 6.57 -8.66 -3.97
C GLN A 26 5.41 -8.08 -4.80
N SER A 27 5.37 -8.38 -6.10
CA SER A 27 4.27 -7.95 -6.98
C SER A 27 2.93 -8.54 -6.51
N ASN A 28 2.90 -9.83 -6.17
CA ASN A 28 1.67 -10.48 -5.70
C ASN A 28 1.18 -9.87 -4.38
N SER A 29 2.08 -9.63 -3.41
CA SER A 29 1.70 -8.96 -2.15
C SER A 29 1.18 -7.55 -2.38
N MET A 30 1.78 -6.80 -3.31
CA MET A 30 1.28 -5.48 -3.69
C MET A 30 -0.11 -5.54 -4.31
N GLU A 31 -0.37 -6.51 -5.19
CA GLU A 31 -1.70 -6.72 -5.78
C GLU A 31 -2.74 -7.09 -4.71
N GLU A 32 -2.40 -7.97 -3.77
CA GLU A 32 -3.27 -8.32 -2.64
C GLU A 32 -3.61 -7.11 -1.77
N TRP A 33 -2.62 -6.25 -1.49
CA TRP A 33 -2.85 -5.00 -0.76
C TRP A 33 -3.76 -4.05 -1.53
N LEU A 34 -3.52 -3.86 -2.83
CA LEU A 34 -4.35 -2.99 -3.68
C LEU A 34 -5.80 -3.48 -3.72
N GLU A 35 -5.99 -4.78 -3.85
CA GLU A 35 -7.32 -5.40 -3.88
C GLU A 35 -8.04 -5.25 -2.53
N THR A 36 -7.32 -5.48 -1.44
CA THR A 36 -7.87 -5.31 -0.08
C THR A 36 -8.26 -3.85 0.18
N LEU A 37 -7.41 -2.90 -0.20
CA LEU A 37 -7.68 -1.46 -0.08
C LEU A 37 -8.85 -1.02 -0.97
N ARG A 38 -8.92 -1.51 -2.21
CA ARG A 38 -10.03 -1.26 -3.14
C ARG A 38 -11.35 -1.73 -2.55
N TRP A 39 -11.38 -2.96 -2.04
CA TRP A 39 -12.56 -3.52 -1.40
C TRP A 39 -12.98 -2.72 -0.16
N LEU A 40 -12.02 -2.42 0.73
CA LEU A 40 -12.29 -1.68 1.96
C LEU A 40 -12.87 -0.30 1.67
N PHE A 41 -12.26 0.41 0.72
CA PHE A 41 -12.73 1.74 0.30
C PHE A 41 -14.15 1.68 -0.25
N ASN A 42 -14.43 0.77 -1.18
CA ASN A 42 -15.76 0.63 -1.79
C ASN A 42 -16.82 0.28 -0.74
N ARG A 43 -16.48 -0.61 0.20
CA ARG A 43 -17.35 -0.94 1.33
C ARG A 43 -17.65 0.28 2.19
N SER A 44 -16.63 1.03 2.60
CA SER A 44 -16.80 2.24 3.42
C SER A 44 -17.57 3.35 2.69
N LEU A 45 -17.40 3.46 1.37
CA LEU A 45 -18.16 4.41 0.56
C LEU A 45 -19.63 4.01 0.47
N ALA A 46 -19.93 2.72 0.28
CA ALA A 46 -21.29 2.21 0.26
C ALA A 46 -22.00 2.47 1.59
N GLU A 47 -21.34 2.17 2.71
CA GLU A 47 -21.87 2.43 4.06
C GLU A 47 -22.24 3.90 4.27
N ARG A 48 -21.39 4.84 3.85
CA ARG A 48 -21.70 6.28 3.94
C ARG A 48 -22.90 6.67 3.08
N LYS A 49 -22.98 6.14 1.85
CA LYS A 49 -24.10 6.41 0.93
C LYS A 49 -25.41 5.89 1.50
N ASP A 50 -25.40 4.68 2.05
CA ASP A 50 -26.57 4.04 2.62
C ASP A 50 -27.06 4.80 3.86
N ALA A 51 -26.18 5.11 4.81
CA ALA A 51 -26.52 5.85 6.02
C ALA A 51 -27.10 7.25 5.73
N TYR A 52 -26.58 7.93 4.72
CA TYR A 52 -27.14 9.22 4.31
C TYR A 52 -28.49 9.08 3.58
N LYS A 53 -28.69 7.98 2.86
CA LYS A 53 -29.95 7.71 2.16
C LYS A 53 -31.07 7.32 3.12
N THR A 54 -30.79 6.46 4.11
CA THR A 54 -31.77 5.95 5.08
C THR A 54 -32.06 6.96 6.17
N ASP A 55 -31.00 7.47 6.82
CA ASP A 55 -31.11 8.16 8.11
C ASP A 55 -30.61 9.61 8.07
N LYS A 56 -30.18 10.08 6.88
CA LYS A 56 -29.51 11.38 6.69
C LYS A 56 -28.28 11.55 7.58
N GLN A 57 -27.66 10.45 7.98
CA GLN A 57 -26.49 10.45 8.83
C GLN A 57 -25.20 10.55 8.01
N ASN A 58 -24.26 11.34 8.52
CA ASN A 58 -22.91 11.41 7.98
C ASN A 58 -21.99 10.54 8.82
N ILE A 59 -21.56 9.40 8.27
CA ILE A 59 -20.56 8.55 8.91
C ILE A 59 -19.17 9.14 8.70
N THR A 60 -18.47 9.36 9.81
CA THR A 60 -17.11 9.92 9.83
C THR A 60 -16.04 8.87 9.65
N TYR A 61 -14.85 9.29 9.21
CA TYR A 61 -13.67 8.42 9.14
C TYR A 61 -13.37 7.74 10.48
N ARG A 62 -13.48 8.49 11.60
CA ARG A 62 -13.20 7.95 12.94
C ARG A 62 -14.09 6.76 13.27
N GLN A 63 -15.39 6.85 12.98
CA GLN A 63 -16.33 5.75 13.20
C GLN A 63 -15.96 4.51 12.37
N GLN A 64 -15.61 4.69 11.10
CA GLN A 64 -15.22 3.57 10.22
C GLN A 64 -13.89 2.94 10.66
N ARG A 65 -12.93 3.76 11.11
CA ARG A 65 -11.66 3.30 11.68
C ARG A 65 -11.88 2.50 12.97
N ASP A 66 -12.72 3.01 13.86
CA ASP A 66 -13.00 2.35 15.15
C ASP A 66 -13.77 1.03 14.96
N ALA A 67 -14.51 0.87 13.85
CA ALA A 67 -15.15 -0.38 13.45
C ALA A 67 -14.19 -1.39 12.79
N LEU A 68 -13.00 -0.97 12.35
CA LEU A 68 -12.05 -1.82 11.59
C LEU A 68 -11.62 -3.08 12.36
N PRO A 69 -11.33 -3.07 13.67
CA PRO A 69 -10.98 -4.28 14.41
C PRO A 69 -12.08 -5.35 14.37
N ALA A 70 -13.36 -4.93 14.43
CA ALA A 70 -14.48 -5.86 14.29
C ALA A 70 -14.60 -6.37 12.84
N LEU A 71 -14.31 -5.51 11.86
CA LEU A 71 -14.32 -5.88 10.45
C LEU A 71 -13.25 -6.94 10.13
N LYS A 72 -12.03 -6.81 10.67
CA LYS A 72 -10.94 -7.79 10.52
C LYS A 72 -11.32 -9.18 11.04
N LYS A 73 -12.11 -9.25 12.12
CA LYS A 73 -12.63 -10.53 12.64
C LYS A 73 -13.58 -11.22 11.67
N LYS A 74 -14.34 -10.45 10.89
CA LYS A 74 -15.30 -10.96 9.89
C LYS A 74 -14.63 -11.25 8.55
N TYR A 75 -13.58 -10.50 8.21
CA TYR A 75 -12.83 -10.59 6.97
C TYR A 75 -11.35 -10.75 7.31
N PRO A 76 -10.86 -11.99 7.49
CA PRO A 76 -9.49 -12.26 7.95
C PRO A 76 -8.40 -11.74 7.01
N GLN A 77 -8.74 -11.47 5.76
CA GLN A 77 -7.83 -10.88 4.77
C GLN A 77 -7.48 -9.40 5.03
N LEU A 78 -8.09 -8.77 6.05
CA LEU A 78 -7.98 -7.34 6.35
C LEU A 78 -7.03 -6.97 7.49
#